data_AF-A0A3D0TLZ7-F1
#
_entry.id   AF-A0A3D0TLZ7-F1
#
_cell.length_a   1.000
_cell.length_b   1.000
_cell.length_c   1.000
_cell.angle_alpha   90.00
_cell.angle_beta   90.00
_cell.angle_gamma   90.00
#
_symmetry.space_group_name_H-M   'P 1'
#
loop_
_entity.id
_entity.type
_entity.pdbx_description
1 polymer ?
#
loop_
_entity_poly.entity_id
_entity_poly.type
_entity_poly.pdbx_seq_one_letter_code
_entity_poly.pdbx_strand_id
1 'polypeptide(L)'
;DGTLLRLCFLKGLLQSKQDYVSYVNADQQAENVGLHIEEKDDPGFTDYESALKCTLFASGSQFTIGGVVFSGPHPRINLINGFVCEFEVEGTILATINQDRPGMVG
;
A
#
# COMPACT_ATOMS: atom_id res chain seq x y z
N ASP A 1 15.82 7.24 -6.49
CA ASP A 1 16.08 6.38 -5.32
C ASP A 1 14.80 6.29 -4.51
N GLY A 2 14.20 5.11 -4.42
CA GLY A 2 12.91 4.84 -3.77
C GLY A 2 13.03 4.48 -2.27
N THR A 3 14.24 4.47 -1.72
CA THR A 3 14.52 3.96 -0.37
C THR A 3 13.61 4.56 0.71
N LEU A 4 13.39 5.89 0.69
CA LEU A 4 12.53 6.53 1.69
C LEU A 4 11.07 6.06 1.61
N LEU A 5 10.55 5.83 0.41
CA LEU A 5 9.19 5.30 0.21
C LEU A 5 9.08 3.87 0.74
N ARG A 6 10.08 3.02 0.48
CA ARG A 6 10.16 1.67 1.08
C ARG A 6 10.11 1.77 2.60
N LEU A 7 10.97 2.58 3.21
CA LEU A 7 11.05 2.70 4.68
C LEU A 7 9.74 3.22 5.28
N CYS A 8 9.09 4.21 4.66
CA CYS A 8 7.75 4.69 5.07
C CYS A 8 6.71 3.58 5.03
N PHE A 9 6.67 2.82 3.94
CA PHE A 9 5.73 1.72 3.77
C PHE A 9 5.95 0.62 4.83
N LEU A 10 7.20 0.16 4.99
CA LEU A 10 7.54 -0.87 5.99
C LEU A 10 7.22 -0.42 7.41
N LYS A 11 7.53 0.84 7.74
CA LYS A 11 7.19 1.41 9.05
C LYS A 11 5.68 1.31 9.29
N GLY A 12 4.85 1.78 8.36
CA GLY A 12 3.39 1.71 8.50
C GLY A 12 2.86 0.28 8.57
N LEU A 13 3.38 -0.63 7.74
CA LEU A 13 2.99 -2.04 7.71
C LEU A 13 3.29 -2.76 9.03
N LEU A 14 4.48 -2.54 9.59
CA LEU A 14 4.98 -3.28 10.75
C LEU A 14 4.55 -2.67 12.09
N GLN A 15 4.18 -1.39 12.13
CA GLN A 15 3.83 -0.67 13.36
C GLN A 15 2.67 -1.30 14.15
N SER A 16 1.79 -2.07 13.51
CA SER A 16 0.68 -2.76 14.19
C SER A 16 1.11 -4.03 14.95
N LYS A 17 2.29 -4.58 14.67
CA LYS A 17 2.76 -5.88 15.19
C LYS A 17 4.07 -5.80 15.98
N GLN A 18 4.79 -4.69 15.88
CA GLN A 18 6.11 -4.49 16.50
C GLN A 18 6.13 -3.21 17.32
N ASP A 19 6.66 -3.28 18.54
CA ASP A 19 6.63 -2.16 19.50
C ASP A 19 7.50 -0.97 19.07
N TYR A 20 8.54 -1.17 18.26
CA TYR A 20 9.47 -0.11 17.85
C TYR A 20 9.96 -0.23 16.40
N VAL A 21 9.24 0.43 15.49
CA VAL A 21 9.63 0.55 14.07
C VAL A 21 9.93 2.01 13.71
N SER A 22 11.10 2.25 13.14
CA SER A 22 11.65 3.55 12.75
C SER A 22 12.24 3.48 11.35
N TYR A 23 12.55 4.63 10.74
CA TYR A 23 13.24 4.67 9.43
C TYR A 23 14.65 4.06 9.47
N VAL A 24 15.28 3.94 10.65
CA VAL A 24 16.63 3.38 10.80
C VAL A 24 16.60 1.86 10.85
N ASN A 25 15.58 1.27 11.46
CA ASN A 25 15.49 -0.17 11.69
C ASN A 25 14.38 -0.88 10.90
N ALA A 26 13.60 -0.18 10.06
CA ALA A 26 12.46 -0.77 9.34
C ALA A 26 12.85 -1.98 8.47
N ASP A 27 13.95 -1.88 7.73
CA ASP A 27 14.45 -3.00 6.91
C ASP A 27 14.83 -4.21 7.80
N GLN A 28 15.60 -3.98 8.87
CA GLN A 28 15.96 -5.04 9.81
C GLN A 28 14.73 -5.68 10.48
N GLN A 29 13.71 -4.87 10.82
CA GLN A 29 12.46 -5.37 11.40
C GLN A 29 11.65 -6.20 10.40
N ALA A 30 11.67 -5.82 9.11
CA ALA A 30 11.03 -6.59 8.06
C ALA A 30 11.71 -7.98 7.90
N GLU A 31 13.04 -8.02 7.87
CA GLU A 31 13.81 -9.27 7.83
C GLU A 31 13.52 -10.17 9.04
N ASN A 32 13.45 -9.60 10.24
CA ASN A 32 13.19 -10.34 11.48
C ASN A 32 11.83 -11.05 11.48
N VAL A 33 10.84 -10.52 10.77
CA VAL A 33 9.52 -11.16 10.60
C VAL A 33 9.42 -12.01 9.33
N GLY A 34 10.54 -12.20 8.62
CA GLY A 34 10.64 -13.04 7.44
C GLY A 34 10.09 -12.41 6.16
N LEU A 35 9.98 -11.07 6.09
CA LEU A 35 9.61 -10.39 4.85
C LEU A 35 10.79 -10.37 3.88
N HIS A 36 10.56 -10.86 2.67
CA HIS A 36 11.43 -10.65 1.52
C HIS A 36 10.91 -9.45 0.72
N ILE A 37 11.79 -8.51 0.38
CA ILE A 37 11.41 -7.25 -0.26
C ILE A 37 12.07 -7.15 -1.64
N GLU A 38 11.27 -6.82 -2.63
CA GLU A 38 11.72 -6.53 -3.99
C GLU A 38 11.22 -5.16 -4.43
N GLU A 39 12.11 -4.36 -5.02
CA GLU A 39 11.76 -3.09 -5.67
C GLU A 39 11.94 -3.25 -7.17
N LYS A 40 10.96 -2.77 -7.93
CA LYS A 40 10.95 -2.81 -9.40
C LYS A 40 10.35 -1.52 -9.92
N ASP A 41 11.04 -0.90 -10.86
CA ASP A 41 10.46 0.18 -11.65
C ASP A 41 9.49 -0.41 -12.68
N ASP A 42 8.34 0.24 -12.87
CA ASP A 42 7.31 -0.16 -13.83
C ASP A 42 7.29 0.84 -15.00
N PRO A 43 8.07 0.61 -16.07
CA PRO A 43 8.21 1.57 -17.17
C PRO A 43 6.93 1.73 -18.01
N GLY A 44 5.97 0.81 -17.87
CA GLY A 44 4.68 0.87 -18.57
C GLY A 44 3.67 1.79 -17.88
N PHE A 45 4.01 2.34 -16.73
CA PHE A 45 3.12 3.18 -15.94
C PHE A 45 3.22 4.65 -16.38
N THR A 46 2.34 5.08 -17.28
CA THR A 46 2.38 6.41 -17.91
C THR A 46 1.25 7.36 -17.50
N ASP A 47 0.22 6.85 -16.82
CA ASP A 47 -1.01 7.61 -16.56
C ASP A 47 -0.87 8.63 -15.42
N TYR A 48 0.23 8.58 -14.65
CA TYR A 48 0.50 9.50 -13.55
C TYR A 48 1.97 9.89 -13.50
N GLU A 49 2.25 11.12 -13.05
CA GLU A 49 3.62 11.62 -12.85
C GLU A 49 4.35 10.88 -11.72
N SER A 50 3.62 10.39 -10.72
CA SER A 50 4.19 9.66 -9.58
C SER A 50 3.16 8.71 -8.99
N ALA A 51 3.56 7.45 -8.87
CA ALA A 51 2.75 6.41 -8.26
C ALA A 51 3.58 5.36 -7.55
N LEU A 52 2.94 4.68 -6.60
CA LEU A 52 3.49 3.56 -5.87
C LEU A 52 2.47 2.43 -5.89
N LYS A 53 2.92 1.22 -6.21
CA LYS A 53 2.13 -0.01 -6.14
C LYS A 53 2.82 -0.97 -5.20
N CYS A 54 2.16 -1.33 -4.11
CA CYS A 54 2.65 -2.30 -3.14
C CYS A 54 1.86 -3.61 -3.30
N THR A 55 2.58 -4.71 -3.49
CA THR A 55 1.98 -6.04 -3.58
C THR A 55 2.53 -6.91 -2.46
N LEU A 56 1.66 -7.46 -1.63
CA LEU A 56 2.01 -8.37 -0.56
C LEU A 56 1.54 -9.78 -0.91
N PHE A 57 2.39 -10.76 -0.63
CA PHE A 57 2.09 -12.18 -0.82
C PHE A 57 2.22 -12.89 0.52
N ALA A 58 1.20 -13.65 0.91
CA ALA A 58 1.23 -14.46 2.12
C ALA A 58 0.30 -15.66 1.97
N SER A 59 0.77 -16.87 2.31
CA SER A 59 -0.05 -18.09 2.38
C SER A 59 -0.91 -18.35 1.14
N GLY A 60 -0.37 -18.11 -0.07
CA GLY A 60 -1.08 -18.27 -1.34
C GLY A 60 -2.09 -17.16 -1.66
N SER A 61 -2.22 -16.15 -0.81
CA SER A 61 -3.03 -14.96 -1.04
C SER A 61 -2.16 -13.79 -1.49
N GLN A 62 -2.76 -12.90 -2.29
CA GLN A 62 -2.16 -11.66 -2.72
C GLN A 62 -3.02 -10.48 -2.26
N PHE A 63 -2.38 -9.43 -1.78
CA PHE A 63 -3.01 -8.13 -1.55
C PHE A 63 -2.25 -7.07 -2.36
N THR A 64 -2.99 -6.16 -2.99
CA THR A 64 -2.38 -5.08 -3.78
C THR A 64 -3.02 -3.76 -3.39
N ILE A 65 -2.19 -2.75 -3.14
CA ILE A 65 -2.63 -1.37 -2.91
C ILE A 65 -1.79 -0.44 -3.77
N GLY A 66 -2.43 0.54 -4.38
CA GLY A 66 -1.78 1.59 -5.15
C GLY A 66 -2.13 2.96 -4.62
N GLY A 67 -1.17 3.87 -4.74
CA GLY A 67 -1.37 5.28 -4.43
C GLY A 67 -0.69 6.16 -5.47
N VAL A 68 -1.26 7.35 -5.64
CA VAL A 68 -0.76 8.40 -6.53
C VAL A 68 -0.67 9.71 -5.79
N VAL A 69 0.24 10.57 -6.23
CA VAL A 69 0.33 11.96 -5.76
C VAL A 69 0.08 12.84 -6.98
N PHE A 70 -1.03 13.56 -6.96
CA PHE A 70 -1.36 14.53 -8.01
C PHE A 70 -0.54 15.82 -7.85
N SER A 71 -0.67 16.75 -8.78
CA SER A 71 -0.05 18.09 -8.66
C SER A 71 -0.60 18.82 -7.42
N GLY A 72 0.27 19.27 -6.52
CA GLY A 72 -0.09 19.71 -5.16
C GLY A 72 -0.06 18.54 -4.16
N PRO A 73 0.08 18.74 -2.83
CA PRO A 73 0.26 17.64 -1.87
C PRO A 73 -1.06 16.90 -1.60
N HIS A 74 -1.59 16.22 -2.61
CA HIS A 74 -2.86 15.50 -2.59
C HIS A 74 -2.64 14.00 -2.82
N PRO A 75 -2.20 13.24 -1.79
CA PRO A 75 -2.05 11.79 -1.91
C PRO A 75 -3.42 11.11 -1.95
N ARG A 76 -3.60 10.18 -2.88
CA ARG A 76 -4.82 9.38 -3.02
C ARG A 76 -4.48 7.90 -3.08
N ILE A 77 -5.35 7.06 -2.50
CA ILE A 77 -5.38 5.64 -2.84
C ILE A 77 -6.17 5.50 -4.12
N ASN A 78 -5.57 4.85 -5.13
CA ASN A 78 -6.18 4.68 -6.44
C ASN A 78 -6.48 3.22 -6.83
N LEU A 79 -5.98 2.27 -6.04
CA LEU A 79 -6.09 0.85 -6.35
C LEU A 79 -6.13 0.02 -5.06
N ILE A 80 -7.09 -0.91 -4.97
CA ILE A 80 -7.11 -1.97 -3.95
C ILE A 80 -7.51 -3.28 -4.63
N ASN A 81 -6.66 -4.30 -4.59
CA ASN A 81 -6.91 -5.65 -5.13
C ASN A 81 -7.49 -5.67 -6.56
N GLY A 82 -7.01 -4.78 -7.44
CA GLY A 82 -7.50 -4.67 -8.82
C GLY A 82 -8.72 -3.76 -9.00
N PHE A 83 -9.36 -3.31 -7.92
CA PHE A 83 -10.41 -2.31 -7.97
C PHE A 83 -9.81 -0.92 -8.07
N VAL A 84 -10.08 -0.23 -9.18
CA VAL A 84 -9.75 1.18 -9.36
C VAL A 84 -10.70 2.00 -8.50
N CYS A 85 -10.13 2.85 -7.66
CA CYS A 85 -10.85 3.74 -6.76
C CYS A 85 -10.13 5.09 -6.70
N GLU A 86 -10.68 6.07 -5.97
CA GLU A 86 -9.97 7.32 -5.69
C GLU A 86 -10.50 7.90 -4.38
N PHE A 87 -9.67 7.93 -3.33
CA PHE A 87 -10.05 8.54 -2.07
C PHE A 87 -8.84 9.06 -1.27
N GLU A 88 -9.09 10.06 -0.42
CA GLU A 88 -8.13 10.59 0.55
C GLU A 88 -8.00 9.65 1.76
N VAL A 89 -6.78 9.45 2.26
CA VAL A 89 -6.54 8.62 3.45
C VAL A 89 -6.71 9.47 4.72
N GLU A 90 -7.94 9.90 4.97
CA GLU A 90 -8.29 10.71 6.14
C GLU A 90 -9.45 10.09 6.94
N GLY A 91 -9.38 10.25 8.27
CA GLY A 91 -10.42 9.76 9.17
C GLY A 91 -10.49 8.23 9.28
N THR A 92 -11.71 7.72 9.46
CA THR A 92 -11.98 6.29 9.60
C THR A 92 -12.48 5.72 8.27
N ILE A 93 -11.74 4.74 7.75
CA ILE A 93 -12.07 4.07 6.49
C ILE A 93 -12.64 2.69 6.80
N LEU A 94 -13.82 2.40 6.24
CA LEU A 94 -14.42 1.06 6.26
C LEU A 94 -14.18 0.37 4.90
N ALA A 95 -13.46 -0.74 4.91
CA ALA A 95 -13.28 -1.60 3.74
C ALA A 95 -14.01 -2.93 3.96
N THR A 96 -14.80 -3.35 2.98
CA THR A 96 -15.54 -4.61 3.01
C THR A 96 -15.45 -5.32 1.66
N ILE A 97 -15.52 -6.65 1.70
CA ILE A 97 -15.63 -7.49 0.50
C ILE A 97 -17.04 -8.07 0.54
N ASN A 98 -17.85 -7.73 -0.46
CA ASN A 98 -19.21 -8.22 -0.58
C ASN A 98 -19.37 -9.12 -1.79
N GLN A 99 -20.34 -10.02 -1.71
CA GLN A 99 -20.89 -10.66 -2.90
C GLN A 99 -21.90 -9.70 -3.53
N ASP A 100 -21.86 -9.55 -4.84
CA ASP A 100 -22.78 -8.67 -5.55
C ASP A 100 -24.19 -9.28 -5.55
N ARG A 101 -25.09 -8.67 -4.78
CA ARG A 101 -26.48 -9.09 -4.60
C ARG A 101 -27.36 -7.85 -4.39
N PRO A 102 -28.64 -7.89 -4.80
CA PRO A 102 -29.57 -6.78 -4.52
C PRO A 102 -29.65 -6.47 -3.02
N GLY A 103 -29.59 -5.19 -2.65
CA GLY A 103 -29.71 -4.71 -1.27
C GLY A 103 -28.41 -4.70 -0.45
N MET A 104 -27.25 -4.95 -1.06
CA MET A 104 -25.96 -4.91 -0.37
C MET A 104 -25.46 -3.49 -0.04
N VAL A 105 -25.79 -2.52 -0.89
CA VAL A 105 -25.58 -1.09 -0.66
C VAL A 105 -26.96 -0.43 -0.74
N GLY A 106 -27.44 0.11 0.37
CA GLY A 106 -28.79 0.68 0.49
C GLY A 106 -29.00 1.37 1.83
#